data_AF-A0A6N3DRP1-F1
#
_entry.id   AF-A0A6N3DRP1-F1
#
_cell.length_a   1.000
_cell.length_b   1.000
_cell.length_c   1.000
_cell.angle_alpha   90.00
_cell.angle_beta   90.00
_cell.angle_gamma   90.00
#
_symmetry.space_group_name_H-M   'P 1'
#
loop_
_entity.id
_entity.type
_entity.pdbx_description
1 polymer ?
#
loop_
_entity_poly.entity_id
_entity_poly.type
_entity_poly.pdbx_seq_one_letter_code
_entity_poly.pdbx_strand_id
1 'polypeptide(L)' 'MKLKADLKVKIVEFYFKKTDGTLRQAFGTLKEGLIGETKGTGRKPNKNLQVYWDTEKEEYRCFKKCNLVRFSK' A
#
# COMPACT_ATOMS: atom_id res chain seq x y z
N MET A 1 -6.72 10.13 3.74
CA MET A 1 -7.34 8.81 3.51
C MET A 1 -6.95 7.92 4.67
N LYS A 2 -7.94 7.29 5.34
CA LYS A 2 -7.75 6.58 6.61
C LYS A 2 -6.72 5.43 6.53
N LEU A 3 -6.78 4.63 5.46
CA LEU A 3 -5.81 3.56 5.19
C LEU A 3 -4.34 4.03 5.26
N LYS A 4 -3.99 5.18 4.67
CA LYS A 4 -2.60 5.69 4.71
C LYS A 4 -2.12 5.99 6.12
N ALA A 5 -3.02 6.45 7.00
CA ALA A 5 -2.68 6.69 8.39
C ALA A 5 -2.44 5.37 9.11
N ASP A 6 -3.32 4.38 8.91
CA ASP A 6 -3.21 3.07 9.55
C ASP A 6 -1.94 2.32 9.11
N LEU A 7 -1.59 2.39 7.82
CA LEU A 7 -0.35 1.81 7.27
C LEU A 7 0.90 2.35 7.98
N LYS A 8 0.93 3.61 8.42
CA LYS A 8 2.10 4.18 9.12
C LYS A 8 2.29 3.62 10.52
N VAL A 9 1.28 2.97 11.09
CA VAL A 9 1.26 2.54 12.49
C VAL A 9 1.32 1.01 12.60
N LYS A 10 0.69 0.29 11.66
CA LYS A 10 0.54 -1.16 11.68
C LYS A 10 0.52 -1.77 10.28
N ILE A 11 0.66 -3.09 10.24
CA ILE A 11 0.30 -3.87 9.05
C ILE A 11 -1.23 -3.84 8.92
N VAL A 12 -1.72 -3.52 7.73
CA VAL A 12 -3.14 -3.45 7.42
C VAL A 12 -3.45 -4.42 6.30
N GLU A 13 -4.48 -5.22 6.50
CA GLU A 13 -5.11 -6.00 5.45
C GLU A 13 -6.08 -5.13 4.65
N PHE A 14 -5.98 -5.14 3.33
CA PHE A 14 -6.89 -4.40 2.46
C PHE A 14 -7.11 -5.08 1.11
N TYR A 15 -8.17 -4.65 0.43
CA TYR A 15 -8.57 -5.17 -0.87
C TYR A 15 -8.74 -4.03 -1.87
N PHE A 16 -8.25 -4.24 -3.09
CA PHE A 16 -8.40 -3.28 -4.17
C PHE A 16 -8.66 -3.97 -5.52
N LYS A 17 -9.35 -3.27 -6.42
CA LYS A 17 -9.62 -3.75 -7.78
C LYS A 17 -8.40 -3.51 -8.69
N LYS A 18 -7.92 -4.56 -9.35
CA LYS A 18 -6.87 -4.50 -10.38
C LYS A 18 -7.43 -3.96 -11.70
N THR A 19 -6.54 -3.60 -12.62
CA THR A 19 -6.91 -3.12 -13.96
C THR A 19 -7.60 -4.17 -14.81
N ASP A 20 -7.29 -5.45 -14.57
CA ASP A 20 -7.96 -6.61 -15.19
C ASP A 20 -9.35 -6.90 -14.58
N GLY A 21 -9.78 -6.10 -13.60
CA GLY A 21 -11.09 -6.23 -12.95
C GLY A 21 -11.11 -7.16 -11.74
N THR A 22 -10.05 -7.94 -11.50
CA THR A 22 -9.98 -8.86 -10.36
C THR A 22 -9.77 -8.12 -9.04
N LEU A 23 -10.24 -8.74 -7.95
CA LEU A 23 -9.99 -8.23 -6.59
C LEU A 23 -8.67 -8.80 -6.07
N ARG A 24 -7.82 -7.94 -5.52
CA ARG A 24 -6.58 -8.36 -4.84
C ARG A 24 -6.67 -8.04 -3.35
N GLN A 25 -6.39 -9.04 -2.53
CA GLN A 25 -6.05 -8.88 -1.11
C GLN A 25 -4.56 -8.54 -0.99
N ALA A 26 -4.20 -7.70 -0.03
CA ALA A 26 -2.83 -7.37 0.30
C ALA A 26 -2.69 -7.07 1.79
N PHE A 27 -1.52 -7.38 2.34
CA PHE A 27 -1.10 -7.02 3.69
C PHE A 27 0.04 -6.03 3.55
N GLY A 28 -0.18 -4.80 3.99
CA GLY A 28 0.77 -3.73 3.74
C GLY A 28 1.09 -2.88 4.96
N THR A 29 2.24 -2.21 4.92
CA THR A 29 2.67 -1.28 5.96
C THR A 29 3.45 -0.11 5.36
N LEU A 30 3.51 0.99 6.10
CA LEU A 30 4.42 2.13 5.94
C LEU A 30 5.11 2.46 7.27
N LYS A 31 5.02 1.57 8.27
CA LYS A 31 5.65 1.72 9.58
C LYS A 31 7.16 1.58 9.45
N GLU A 32 7.88 2.62 9.85
CA GLU A 32 9.34 2.61 9.93
C GLU A 32 9.82 1.46 10.84
N GLY A 33 10.83 0.71 10.40
CA GLY A 33 11.33 -0.50 11.09
C GLY A 33 10.72 -1.84 10.64
N LEU A 34 9.60 -1.83 9.90
CA LEU A 34 9.05 -3.04 9.24
C LEU A 34 9.33 -3.10 7.73
N ILE A 35 10.01 -2.08 7.23
CA ILE A 35 10.36 -1.93 5.81
C ILE A 35 11.86 -2.12 5.72
N GLY A 36 12.30 -2.93 4.74
CA GLY A 36 13.72 -3.08 4.42
C GLY A 36 14.35 -1.80 3.85
N GLU A 37 15.60 -1.90 3.41
CA GLU A 37 16.35 -0.76 2.87
C GLU A 37 15.66 -0.13 1.64
N THR A 38 15.32 1.16 1.76
CA THR A 38 14.78 1.94 0.64
C THR A 38 15.88 2.67 -0.10
N LYS A 39 16.00 2.42 -1.41
CA LYS A 39 16.73 3.33 -2.31
C LYS A 39 15.77 4.46 -2.72
N GLY A 40 16.12 5.70 -2.41
CA GLY A 40 15.34 6.87 -2.78
C GLY A 40 15.09 6.89 -4.29
N THR A 41 13.85 7.17 -4.71
CA THR A 41 13.47 7.04 -6.14
C THR A 41 13.76 8.28 -6.97
N GLY A 42 14.07 9.43 -6.32
CA GLY A 42 14.26 10.73 -6.99
C GLY A 42 13.00 11.24 -7.73
N ARG A 43 11.86 10.56 -7.62
CA ARG A 43 10.64 10.83 -8.38
C ARG A 43 9.59 11.53 -7.53
N LYS A 44 8.93 12.53 -8.13
CA LYS A 44 7.79 13.21 -7.51
C LYS A 44 6.67 12.20 -7.21
N PRO A 45 6.19 12.10 -5.95
CA PRO A 45 5.13 11.16 -5.59
C PRO A 45 3.83 11.46 -6.35
N ASN A 46 3.22 10.43 -6.93
CA ASN A 46 1.91 10.55 -7.56
C ASN A 46 0.80 10.60 -6.50
N LYS A 47 0.07 11.72 -6.42
CA LYS A 47 -0.99 11.94 -5.43
C LYS A 47 -2.16 10.96 -5.55
N ASN A 48 -2.37 10.34 -6.72
CA ASN A 48 -3.47 9.40 -6.96
C ASN A 48 -3.12 7.95 -6.60
N LEU A 49 -1.86 7.66 -6.30
CA LEU A 49 -1.41 6.33 -5.90
C LEU A 49 -1.38 6.21 -4.37
N GLN A 50 -1.80 5.05 -3.88
CA GLN A 50 -1.49 4.57 -2.54
C GLN A 50 -0.29 3.63 -2.68
N VAL A 51 0.84 4.03 -2.11
CA VAL A 51 2.05 3.20 -2.00
C VAL A 51 2.01 2.48 -0.66
N TYR A 52 2.48 1.24 -0.64
CA TYR A 52 2.64 0.44 0.56
C TYR A 52 3.82 -0.53 0.39
N TRP A 53 4.43 -0.93 1.50
CA TRP A 53 5.30 -2.10 1.54
C TRP A 53 4.42 -3.33 1.68
N ASP A 54 4.46 -4.26 0.73
CA ASP A 54 3.71 -5.51 0.76
C ASP A 54 4.50 -6.53 1.58
N THR A 55 4.00 -6.90 2.76
CA THR A 55 4.75 -7.76 3.69
C THR A 55 4.84 -9.21 3.21
N GLU A 56 3.94 -9.65 2.32
CA GLU A 56 4.00 -11.00 1.74
C GLU A 56 4.92 -11.09 0.53
N LYS A 57 5.17 -9.97 -0.13
CA LYS A 57 6.06 -9.88 -1.30
C LYS A 57 7.41 -9.26 -0.99
N GLU A 58 7.55 -8.67 0.18
CA GLU A 58 8.74 -7.94 0.61
C GLU A 58 9.19 -6.93 -0.45
N GLU A 59 8.21 -6.21 -1.04
CA GLU A 59 8.46 -5.22 -2.08
C GLU A 59 7.53 -4.01 -1.93
N TYR A 60 7.96 -2.87 -2.46
CA TYR A 60 7.08 -1.70 -2.61
C TYR A 60 6.10 -1.90 -3.74
N ARG A 61 4.81 -1.72 -3.43
CA ARG A 61 3.73 -1.80 -4.42
C ARG A 61 2.84 -0.59 -4.30
N CYS A 62 1.99 -0.42 -5.31
CA CYS A 62 1.01 0.65 -5.29
C CYS A 62 -0.26 0.29 -6.06
N PHE A 63 -1.33 0.99 -5.73
CA PHE A 63 -2.59 0.94 -6.45
C PHE A 63 -3.20 2.34 -6.55
N LYS A 64 -4.12 2.56 -7.50
CA LYS A 64 -4.86 3.83 -7.57
C LYS A 64 -5.81 3.94 -6.39
N LYS A 65 -5.80 5.07 -5.69
CA LYS A 65 -6.65 5.31 -4.52
C LYS A 65 -8.14 5.04 -4.75
N CYS A 66 -8.65 5.34 -5.95
CA CYS A 66 -10.04 5.08 -6.34
C CYS A 66 -10.39 3.58 -6.46
N ASN A 67 -9.39 2.70 -6.52
CA ASN A 67 -9.60 1.26 -6.61
C ASN A 67 -9.68 0.58 -5.24
N LEU A 68 -9.54 1.33 -4.13
CA LEU A 68 -9.71 0.79 -2.79
C LEU A 68 -11.15 0.30 -2.61
N VAL A 69 -11.31 -0.96 -2.19
CA VAL A 69 -12.63 -1.55 -1.96
C VAL A 69 -12.94 -1.57 -0.47
N ARG A 70 -12.06 -2.18 0.32
CA ARG A 70 -12.19 -2.25 1.79
C ARG A 70 -10.82 -2.44 2.45
N PHE A 71 -10.73 -2.13 3.73
CA PHE A 71 -9.57 -2.42 4.56
C PHE A 71 -10.01 -2.69 6.00
N SER A 72 -9.28 -3.55 6.69
CA SER A 72 -9.52 -3.90 8.09
C SER A 72 -9.16 -2.70 8.98
N LYS A 73 -10.07 -2.34 9.91
CA LYS A 73 -9.88 -1.20 10.81
C LYS A 73 -8.84 -1.46 11.88
#